data_AF-A0A929MAJ4-F1
#
_entry.id   AF-A0A929MAJ4-F1
#
_cell.length_a   1.000
_cell.length_b   1.000
_cell.length_c   1.000
_cell.angle_alpha   90.00
_cell.angle_beta   90.00
_cell.angle_gamma   90.00
#
_symmetry.space_group_name_H-M   'P 1'
#
loop_
_entity.id
_entity.type
_entity.pdbx_description
1 polymer ?
#
loop_
_entity_poly.entity_id
_entity_poly.type
_entity_poly.pdbx_seq_one_letter_code
_entity_poly.pdbx_strand_id
1 'polypeptide(L)'
;MSSSQDNLTFLNRVDNFWNEFGKNLGTIEKHLRNKNFMTANKVMEQYLKLCLIDQKFKLSLIGDKVNLMLRTESIKEKLLWLRFMKSRMPKELESKLTLTIGNVPDSNASIVVNRTRINAKDFISYTNFNDKSVSIYIYNNAINRFAEEEDEYEAELLSYAICEKVLGEMIMINVVESVSICYEPSEEDMKDDDEDYEEIKNDDEDEEVEDDIFDEIPKENAIALNELGAIIVEKFGKEILSNSFNKFESYKQEPSANTLRK
;
A
#
# COMPACT_ATOMS: atom_id res chain seq x y z
N MET A 1 -14.90 -30.67 -2.33
CA MET A 1 -15.54 -29.43 -2.80
C MET A 1 -14.45 -28.37 -2.87
N SER A 2 -13.80 -28.20 -4.03
CA SER A 2 -12.61 -27.33 -4.15
C SER A 2 -12.32 -27.03 -5.62
N SER A 3 -13.12 -26.15 -6.23
CA SER A 3 -12.82 -25.64 -7.58
C SER A 3 -13.48 -24.30 -7.94
N SER A 4 -14.30 -23.70 -7.06
CA SER A 4 -14.98 -22.43 -7.36
C SER A 4 -14.36 -21.19 -6.73
N GLN A 5 -13.57 -21.33 -5.66
CA GLN A 5 -12.92 -20.17 -5.01
C GLN A 5 -11.62 -19.74 -5.68
N ASP A 6 -10.94 -20.64 -6.40
CA ASP A 6 -9.63 -20.36 -7.02
C ASP A 6 -9.73 -19.37 -8.20
N ASN A 7 -10.92 -19.20 -8.79
CA ASN A 7 -11.15 -18.27 -9.90
C ASN A 7 -11.71 -16.90 -9.49
N LEU A 8 -12.00 -16.68 -8.20
CA LEU A 8 -12.52 -15.39 -7.73
C LEU A 8 -11.38 -14.42 -7.42
N THR A 9 -11.46 -13.21 -7.99
CA THR A 9 -10.57 -12.09 -7.67
C THR A 9 -10.64 -11.75 -6.18
N PHE A 10 -9.60 -11.14 -5.62
CA PHE A 10 -9.66 -10.68 -4.23
C PHE A 10 -10.85 -9.74 -3.98
N LEU A 11 -11.15 -8.83 -4.92
CA LEU A 11 -12.35 -7.98 -4.87
C LEU A 11 -13.63 -8.81 -4.67
N ASN A 12 -13.86 -9.83 -5.50
CA ASN A 12 -15.05 -10.68 -5.38
C ASN A 12 -15.10 -11.43 -4.04
N ARG A 13 -13.93 -11.85 -3.54
CA ARG A 13 -13.82 -12.52 -2.24
C ARG A 13 -14.19 -11.58 -1.08
N VAL A 14 -13.75 -10.31 -1.14
CA VAL A 14 -14.08 -9.28 -0.14
C VAL A 14 -15.57 -8.94 -0.18
N ASP A 15 -16.16 -8.78 -1.35
CA ASP A 15 -17.59 -8.52 -1.49
C ASP A 15 -18.41 -9.71 -0.96
N ASN A 16 -17.99 -10.94 -1.25
CA ASN A 16 -18.62 -12.15 -0.71
C ASN A 16 -18.48 -12.23 0.82
N PHE A 17 -17.31 -11.91 1.37
CA PHE A 17 -17.10 -11.81 2.80
C PHE A 17 -18.11 -10.85 3.44
N TRP A 18 -18.24 -9.63 2.92
CA TRP A 18 -19.15 -8.64 3.49
C TRP A 18 -20.61 -9.04 3.40
N ASN A 19 -21.02 -9.66 2.30
CA ASN A 19 -22.38 -10.17 2.12
C ASN A 19 -22.72 -11.28 3.15
N GLU A 20 -21.86 -12.29 3.28
CA GLU A 20 -22.11 -13.43 4.16
C GLU A 20 -21.94 -13.08 5.65
N PHE A 21 -20.93 -12.28 5.98
CA PHE A 21 -20.74 -11.77 7.33
C PHE A 21 -21.88 -10.85 7.75
N GLY A 22 -22.33 -9.94 6.87
CA GLY A 22 -23.44 -9.02 7.14
C GLY A 22 -24.74 -9.73 7.51
N LYS A 23 -25.09 -10.80 6.79
CA LYS A 23 -26.26 -11.65 7.10
C LYS A 23 -26.17 -12.32 8.47
N ASN A 24 -24.95 -12.62 8.94
CA ASN A 24 -24.70 -13.42 10.14
C ASN A 24 -24.16 -12.60 11.33
N LEU A 25 -24.04 -11.29 11.18
CA LEU A 25 -23.52 -10.40 12.22
C LEU A 25 -24.28 -10.52 13.55
N GLY A 26 -25.62 -10.63 13.49
CA GLY A 26 -26.46 -10.80 14.68
C GLY A 26 -26.19 -12.10 15.44
N THR A 27 -25.80 -13.16 14.74
CA THR A 27 -25.41 -14.43 15.37
C THR A 27 -24.11 -14.25 16.17
N ILE A 28 -23.12 -13.56 15.59
CA ILE A 28 -21.85 -13.26 16.26
C ILE A 28 -22.08 -12.36 17.46
N GLU A 29 -22.89 -11.31 17.31
CA GLU A 29 -23.27 -10.42 18.40
C GLU A 29 -23.90 -11.19 19.57
N LYS A 30 -24.86 -12.07 19.28
CA LYS A 30 -25.50 -12.94 20.28
C LYS A 30 -24.50 -13.83 21.01
N HIS A 31 -23.53 -14.42 20.30
CA HIS A 31 -22.48 -15.20 20.94
C HIS A 31 -21.59 -14.36 21.84
N LEU A 32 -21.20 -13.15 21.41
CA LEU A 32 -20.40 -12.23 22.22
C LEU A 32 -21.14 -11.79 23.49
N ARG A 33 -22.43 -11.43 23.39
CA ARG A 33 -23.27 -11.06 24.55
C ARG A 33 -23.41 -12.22 25.55
N ASN A 34 -23.50 -13.44 25.05
CA ASN A 34 -23.57 -14.66 25.87
C ASN A 34 -22.19 -15.15 26.35
N LYS A 35 -21.10 -14.39 26.13
CA LYS A 35 -19.72 -14.77 26.49
C LYS A 35 -19.23 -16.07 25.82
N ASN A 36 -19.87 -16.47 24.72
CA ASN A 36 -19.51 -17.64 23.91
C ASN A 36 -18.43 -17.28 22.88
N PHE A 37 -17.29 -16.76 23.36
CA PHE A 37 -16.21 -16.22 22.51
C PHE A 37 -15.62 -17.25 21.55
N MET A 38 -15.48 -18.52 21.99
CA MET A 38 -14.96 -19.58 21.13
C MET A 38 -15.84 -19.80 19.90
N THR A 39 -17.17 -19.80 20.07
CA THR A 39 -18.11 -19.97 18.96
C THR A 39 -18.11 -18.74 18.07
N ALA A 40 -18.12 -17.53 18.64
CA ALA A 40 -18.01 -16.29 17.86
C ALA A 40 -16.75 -16.26 16.99
N ASN A 41 -15.60 -16.65 17.55
CA ASN A 41 -14.33 -16.72 16.82
C ASN A 41 -14.38 -17.75 15.69
N LYS A 42 -14.91 -18.96 15.94
CA LYS A 42 -15.02 -19.99 14.89
C LYS A 42 -15.87 -19.53 13.71
N VAL A 43 -17.01 -18.89 13.99
CA VAL A 43 -17.90 -18.35 12.94
C VAL A 43 -17.20 -17.25 12.15
N MET A 44 -16.51 -16.32 12.82
CA MET A 44 -15.77 -15.24 12.17
C MET A 44 -14.60 -15.76 11.32
N GLU A 45 -13.87 -16.76 11.82
CA GLU A 45 -12.77 -17.39 11.09
C GLU A 45 -13.26 -18.04 9.79
N GLN A 46 -14.43 -18.68 9.82
CA GLN A 46 -15.05 -19.25 8.61
C GLN A 46 -15.35 -18.17 7.55
N TYR A 47 -15.83 -17.00 7.96
CA TYR A 47 -16.08 -15.90 7.01
C TYR A 47 -14.79 -15.25 6.53
N LEU A 48 -13.81 -15.00 7.40
CA LEU A 48 -12.53 -14.42 6.97
C LEU A 48 -11.82 -15.31 5.93
N LYS A 49 -11.95 -16.63 6.03
CA LYS A 49 -11.44 -17.59 5.03
C LYS A 49 -12.03 -17.43 3.63
N LEU A 50 -13.12 -16.67 3.47
CA LEU A 50 -13.63 -16.31 2.15
C LEU A 50 -12.68 -15.39 1.38
N CYS A 51 -11.89 -14.58 2.09
CA CYS A 51 -11.02 -13.57 1.49
C CYS A 51 -9.56 -13.60 1.96
N LEU A 52 -9.26 -14.13 3.14
CA LEU A 52 -7.93 -14.18 3.73
C LEU A 52 -7.60 -15.58 4.24
N ILE A 53 -6.40 -16.08 3.96
CA ILE A 53 -5.99 -17.45 4.29
C ILE A 53 -5.74 -17.61 5.80
N ASP A 54 -4.88 -16.76 6.39
CA ASP A 54 -4.43 -16.88 7.78
C ASP A 54 -4.46 -15.52 8.51
N GLN A 55 -5.64 -14.89 8.54
CA GLN A 55 -5.80 -13.59 9.19
C GLN A 55 -6.05 -13.73 10.69
N LYS A 56 -5.18 -13.13 11.51
CA LYS A 56 -5.46 -12.96 12.94
C LYS A 56 -6.41 -11.81 13.19
N PHE A 57 -7.32 -12.02 14.13
CA PHE A 57 -8.30 -11.01 14.50
C PHE A 57 -8.64 -11.07 16.00
N LYS A 58 -9.29 -10.02 16.48
CA LYS A 58 -9.96 -9.99 17.78
C LYS A 58 -11.39 -9.54 17.59
N LEU A 59 -12.31 -10.24 18.24
CA LEU A 59 -13.70 -9.83 18.37
C LEU A 59 -13.97 -9.28 19.76
N SER A 60 -14.78 -8.24 19.82
CA SER A 60 -15.25 -7.63 21.07
C SER A 60 -16.58 -6.92 20.84
N LEU A 61 -17.22 -6.49 21.92
CA LEU A 61 -18.34 -5.55 21.87
C LEU A 61 -17.85 -4.20 22.39
N ILE A 62 -18.15 -3.13 21.65
CA ILE A 62 -17.94 -1.75 22.10
C ILE A 62 -19.32 -1.09 22.11
N GLY A 63 -19.89 -0.95 23.31
CA GLY A 63 -21.31 -0.63 23.45
C GLY A 63 -22.16 -1.72 22.80
N ASP A 64 -23.00 -1.33 21.85
CA ASP A 64 -23.86 -2.25 21.09
C ASP A 64 -23.30 -2.66 19.73
N LYS A 65 -22.07 -2.26 19.40
CA LYS A 65 -21.43 -2.65 18.13
C LYS A 65 -20.50 -3.83 18.32
N VAL A 66 -20.53 -4.76 17.37
CA VAL A 66 -19.46 -5.73 17.19
C VAL A 66 -18.21 -4.96 16.73
N ASN A 67 -17.09 -5.18 17.41
CA ASN A 67 -15.80 -4.66 16.97
C ASN A 67 -14.93 -5.81 16.47
N LEU A 68 -14.65 -5.80 15.16
CA LEU A 68 -13.72 -6.69 14.48
C LEU A 68 -12.40 -5.94 14.32
N MET A 69 -11.35 -6.43 14.98
CA MET A 69 -10.00 -5.89 14.84
C MET A 69 -9.14 -6.88 14.05
N LEU A 70 -8.77 -6.54 12.82
CA LEU A 70 -7.81 -7.30 12.00
C LEU A 70 -6.39 -6.88 12.38
N ARG A 71 -5.45 -7.82 12.41
CA ARG A 71 -4.07 -7.56 12.86
C ARG A 71 -3.08 -7.84 11.73
N THR A 72 -2.17 -6.90 11.50
CA THR A 72 -1.06 -7.11 10.55
C THR A 72 0.01 -8.05 11.09
N GLU A 73 0.09 -8.32 12.40
CA GLU A 73 1.17 -9.11 13.03
C GLU A 73 2.59 -8.61 12.67
N SER A 74 2.74 -7.30 12.44
CA SER A 74 3.98 -6.68 11.94
C SER A 74 4.35 -7.04 10.50
N ILE A 75 3.50 -7.80 9.80
CA ILE A 75 3.59 -8.11 8.38
C ILE A 75 2.92 -6.96 7.62
N LYS A 76 3.72 -5.97 7.18
CA LYS A 76 3.17 -4.71 6.66
C LYS A 76 2.54 -4.88 5.28
N GLU A 77 2.94 -5.86 4.48
CA GLU A 77 2.31 -6.17 3.19
C GLU A 77 0.83 -6.55 3.34
N LYS A 78 0.41 -7.05 4.51
CA LYS A 78 -1.01 -7.30 4.79
C LYS A 78 -1.83 -6.03 4.89
N LEU A 79 -1.19 -4.89 5.17
CA LEU A 79 -1.89 -3.62 5.43
C LEU A 79 -2.76 -3.21 4.24
N LEU A 80 -2.24 -3.36 3.03
CA LEU A 80 -2.95 -3.05 1.80
C LEU A 80 -4.31 -3.79 1.74
N TRP A 81 -4.29 -5.10 1.94
CA TRP A 81 -5.49 -5.95 1.90
C TRP A 81 -6.49 -5.58 2.97
N LEU A 82 -6.01 -5.33 4.19
CA LEU A 82 -6.86 -5.01 5.33
C LEU A 82 -7.51 -3.62 5.17
N ARG A 83 -6.78 -2.64 4.61
CA ARG A 83 -7.33 -1.31 4.30
C ARG A 83 -8.35 -1.38 3.18
N PHE A 84 -8.07 -2.16 2.13
CA PHE A 84 -9.04 -2.41 1.07
C PHE A 84 -10.32 -3.07 1.58
N MET A 85 -10.20 -4.12 2.39
CA MET A 85 -11.38 -4.73 3.02
C MET A 85 -12.18 -3.71 3.84
N LYS A 86 -11.49 -2.84 4.59
CA LYS A 86 -12.13 -1.80 5.40
C LYS A 86 -12.84 -0.76 4.55
N SER A 87 -12.26 -0.30 3.44
CA SER A 87 -12.90 0.67 2.54
C SER A 87 -14.13 0.11 1.83
N ARG A 88 -14.20 -1.21 1.63
CA ARG A 88 -15.33 -1.94 1.02
C ARG A 88 -16.44 -2.30 2.00
N MET A 89 -16.33 -1.94 3.28
CA MET A 89 -17.37 -2.25 4.27
C MET A 89 -18.70 -1.59 3.87
N PRO A 90 -19.81 -2.35 3.72
CA PRO A 90 -21.10 -1.76 3.39
C PRO A 90 -21.55 -0.75 4.44
N LYS A 91 -22.05 0.41 3.99
CA LYS A 91 -22.45 1.52 4.87
C LYS A 91 -23.54 1.11 5.87
N GLU A 92 -24.39 0.16 5.49
CA GLU A 92 -25.47 -0.35 6.36
C GLU A 92 -24.92 -1.05 7.61
N LEU A 93 -23.70 -1.60 7.54
CA LEU A 93 -23.04 -2.28 8.65
C LEU A 93 -22.40 -1.30 9.65
N GLU A 94 -22.11 -0.06 9.28
CA GLU A 94 -21.45 0.94 10.16
C GLU A 94 -22.22 1.19 11.47
N SER A 95 -23.54 1.01 11.44
CA SER A 95 -24.41 1.13 12.61
C SER A 95 -24.23 0.00 13.64
N LYS A 96 -23.75 -1.17 13.22
CA LYS A 96 -23.68 -2.41 14.03
C LYS A 96 -22.28 -2.97 14.19
N LEU A 97 -21.35 -2.54 13.35
CA LEU A 97 -20.00 -3.04 13.26
C LEU A 97 -19.00 -1.89 13.29
N THR A 98 -17.87 -2.11 13.94
CA THR A 98 -16.66 -1.32 13.79
C THR A 98 -15.55 -2.24 13.30
N LEU A 99 -14.93 -1.89 12.18
CA LEU A 99 -13.75 -2.58 11.65
C LEU A 99 -12.50 -1.74 11.92
N THR A 100 -11.54 -2.32 12.64
CA THR A 100 -10.26 -1.69 12.96
C THR A 100 -9.09 -2.52 12.44
N ILE A 101 -7.99 -1.85 12.10
CA ILE A 101 -6.71 -2.49 11.79
C ILE A 101 -5.79 -2.18 12.97
N GLY A 102 -5.43 -3.21 13.73
CA GLY A 102 -4.64 -3.06 14.95
C GLY A 102 -3.17 -2.79 14.66
N ASN A 103 -2.53 -2.00 15.53
CA ASN A 103 -1.09 -1.68 15.51
C ASN A 103 -0.61 -0.95 14.24
N VAL A 104 -1.50 -0.21 13.57
CA VAL A 104 -1.13 0.60 12.40
C VAL A 104 -1.59 2.03 12.61
N PRO A 105 -0.75 3.05 12.34
CA PRO A 105 -1.15 4.44 12.32
C PRO A 105 -2.31 4.69 11.35
N ASP A 106 -3.10 5.73 11.62
CA ASP A 106 -4.14 6.19 10.70
C ASP A 106 -3.54 6.54 9.32
N SER A 107 -4.31 6.49 8.25
CA SER A 107 -3.90 6.94 6.92
C SER A 107 -3.49 8.42 6.90
N ASN A 108 -3.86 9.18 7.94
CA ASN A 108 -3.47 10.56 8.17
C ASN A 108 -2.24 10.72 9.08
N ALA A 109 -1.42 9.68 9.22
CA ALA A 109 -0.23 9.73 10.05
C ALA A 109 0.72 10.85 9.61
N SER A 110 1.46 11.39 10.57
CA SER A 110 2.54 12.34 10.31
C SER A 110 3.85 11.84 10.89
N ILE A 111 4.95 12.13 10.21
CA ILE A 111 6.30 12.02 10.77
C ILE A 111 6.80 13.44 11.05
N VAL A 112 7.46 13.62 12.19
CA VAL A 112 8.13 14.88 12.52
C VAL A 112 9.62 14.59 12.58
N VAL A 113 10.38 15.22 11.69
CA VAL A 113 11.84 15.18 11.67
C VAL A 113 12.34 16.61 11.77
N ASN A 114 13.30 16.84 12.65
CA ASN A 114 13.77 18.17 13.02
C ASN A 114 12.60 19.10 13.41
N ARG A 115 12.24 20.06 12.55
CA ARG A 115 11.09 20.99 12.72
C ARG A 115 10.03 20.84 11.62
N THR A 116 10.20 19.87 10.72
CA THR A 116 9.32 19.64 9.58
C THR A 116 8.35 18.53 9.94
N ARG A 117 7.05 18.86 9.89
CA ARG A 117 5.98 17.86 9.97
C ARG A 117 5.59 17.47 8.56
N ILE A 118 5.80 16.20 8.25
CA ILE A 118 5.42 15.60 6.98
C ILE A 118 4.15 14.78 7.22
N ASN A 119 3.04 15.08 6.52
CA ASN A 119 1.79 14.34 6.67
C ASN A 119 1.56 13.41 5.48
N ALA A 120 1.15 12.18 5.77
CA ALA A 120 0.80 11.18 4.77
C ALA A 120 -0.28 11.63 3.77
N LYS A 121 -1.23 12.48 4.21
CA LYS A 121 -2.30 13.02 3.36
C LYS A 121 -1.80 13.99 2.27
N ASP A 122 -0.60 14.52 2.44
CA ASP A 122 -0.01 15.49 1.52
C ASP A 122 0.83 14.77 0.44
N PHE A 123 0.89 13.43 0.48
CA PHE A 123 1.56 12.61 -0.55
C PHE A 123 0.64 12.40 -1.73
N ILE A 124 1.15 12.72 -2.91
CA ILE A 124 0.53 12.42 -4.18
C ILE A 124 1.37 11.33 -4.83
N SER A 125 0.70 10.29 -5.33
CA SER A 125 1.31 9.27 -6.16
C SER A 125 0.87 9.47 -7.60
N TYR A 126 1.81 9.40 -8.52
CA TYR A 126 1.53 9.24 -9.94
C TYR A 126 1.87 7.82 -10.35
N THR A 127 1.08 7.24 -11.23
CA THR A 127 1.18 5.81 -11.52
C THR A 127 1.11 5.53 -13.01
N ASN A 128 2.01 4.66 -13.47
CA ASN A 128 1.89 4.02 -14.77
C ASN A 128 1.36 2.58 -14.56
N PHE A 129 0.20 2.27 -15.15
CA PHE A 129 -0.42 0.96 -15.03
C PHE A 129 -0.25 0.16 -16.31
N ASN A 130 0.51 -0.92 -16.22
CA ASN A 130 0.65 -1.90 -17.29
C ASN A 130 -0.33 -3.08 -17.06
N ASP A 131 -0.35 -4.05 -17.99
CA ASP A 131 -1.27 -5.21 -17.93
C ASP A 131 -1.07 -6.07 -16.67
N LYS A 132 0.12 -6.04 -16.05
CA LYS A 132 0.49 -6.92 -14.92
C LYS A 132 1.17 -6.21 -13.76
N SER A 133 1.54 -4.94 -13.94
CA SER A 133 2.37 -4.20 -13.00
C SER A 133 1.96 -2.74 -12.89
N VAL A 134 2.45 -2.09 -11.83
CA VAL A 134 2.35 -0.66 -11.61
C VAL A 134 3.71 -0.10 -11.19
N SER A 135 4.12 0.97 -11.86
CA SER A 135 5.22 1.84 -11.45
C SER A 135 4.65 3.01 -10.68
N ILE A 136 5.23 3.33 -9.52
CA ILE A 136 4.70 4.33 -8.58
C ILE A 136 5.72 5.44 -8.36
N TYR A 137 5.30 6.66 -8.62
CA TYR A 137 6.08 7.88 -8.44
C TYR A 137 5.49 8.68 -7.30
N ILE A 138 6.27 8.99 -6.29
CA ILE A 138 5.79 9.61 -5.06
C ILE A 138 6.30 11.04 -4.98
N TYR A 139 5.36 11.96 -4.81
CA TYR A 139 5.63 13.37 -4.68
C TYR A 139 5.12 13.92 -3.35
N ASN A 140 5.96 14.71 -2.67
CA ASN A 140 5.54 15.49 -1.52
C ASN A 140 6.38 16.77 -1.37
N ASN A 141 5.71 17.92 -1.40
CA ASN A 141 6.35 19.23 -1.25
C ASN A 141 7.24 19.38 0.01
N ALA A 142 6.86 18.78 1.14
CA ALA A 142 7.64 18.91 2.37
C ALA A 142 8.89 18.02 2.38
N ILE A 143 8.82 16.85 1.73
CA ILE A 143 9.97 15.97 1.49
C ILE A 143 10.94 16.64 0.52
N ASN A 144 10.45 17.22 -0.57
CA ASN A 144 11.34 17.79 -1.60
C ASN A 144 12.12 18.98 -1.05
N ARG A 145 11.45 19.86 -0.29
CA ARG A 145 12.14 20.93 0.46
C ARG A 145 13.14 20.38 1.47
N PHE A 146 12.81 19.29 2.16
CA PHE A 146 13.73 18.67 3.11
C PHE A 146 14.95 18.06 2.40
N ALA A 147 14.78 17.46 1.22
CA ALA A 147 15.87 16.96 0.39
C ALA A 147 16.81 18.09 -0.07
N GLU A 148 16.25 19.21 -0.50
CA GLU A 148 17.01 20.41 -0.91
C GLU A 148 17.75 21.08 0.25
N GLU A 149 17.11 21.19 1.41
CA GLU A 149 17.62 21.96 2.56
C GLU A 149 18.57 21.14 3.46
N GLU A 150 18.39 19.82 3.54
CA GLU A 150 19.03 18.97 4.54
C GLU A 150 19.81 17.80 3.91
N ASP A 151 19.11 16.73 3.50
CA ASP A 151 19.72 15.49 3.01
C ASP A 151 18.74 14.70 2.12
N GLU A 152 19.12 14.48 0.87
CA GLU A 152 18.34 13.75 -0.15
C GLU A 152 18.08 12.28 0.25
N TYR A 153 19.10 11.60 0.78
CA TYR A 153 18.98 10.19 1.16
C TYR A 153 18.00 10.01 2.34
N GLU A 154 18.06 10.91 3.33
CA GLU A 154 17.11 10.92 4.44
C GLU A 154 15.69 11.25 3.96
N ALA A 155 15.53 12.17 3.00
CA ALA A 155 14.24 12.48 2.38
C ALA A 155 13.61 11.25 1.69
N GLU A 156 14.42 10.48 0.99
CA GLU A 156 14.01 9.24 0.32
C GLU A 156 13.54 8.20 1.36
N LEU A 157 14.35 7.95 2.40
CA LEU A 157 13.99 7.03 3.49
C LEU A 157 12.70 7.44 4.21
N LEU A 158 12.50 8.74 4.44
CA LEU A 158 11.29 9.26 5.06
C LEU A 158 10.05 9.05 4.19
N SER A 159 10.20 9.18 2.87
CA SER A 159 9.13 8.93 1.91
C SER A 159 8.70 7.47 1.93
N TYR A 160 9.65 6.52 1.88
CA TYR A 160 9.33 5.11 2.04
C TYR A 160 8.68 4.81 3.38
N ALA A 161 9.21 5.37 4.48
CA ALA A 161 8.66 5.15 5.82
C ALA A 161 7.21 5.65 5.96
N ILE A 162 6.83 6.72 5.26
CA ILE A 162 5.43 7.18 5.22
C ILE A 162 4.59 6.27 4.34
N CYS A 163 5.07 5.90 3.17
CA CYS A 163 4.32 5.02 2.27
C CYS A 163 4.05 3.66 2.90
N GLU A 164 5.01 3.10 3.63
CA GLU A 164 4.81 1.87 4.41
C GLU A 164 3.74 1.99 5.49
N LYS A 165 3.58 3.17 6.09
CA LYS A 165 2.52 3.44 7.07
C LYS A 165 1.14 3.54 6.42
N VAL A 166 1.07 3.90 5.14
CA VAL A 166 -0.18 4.12 4.42
C VAL A 166 -0.61 2.87 3.65
N LEU A 167 0.29 2.29 2.88
CA LEU A 167 -0.02 1.18 1.97
C LEU A 167 0.50 -0.16 2.49
N GLY A 168 1.52 -0.15 3.34
CA GLY A 168 2.28 -1.34 3.71
C GLY A 168 3.61 -1.39 2.95
N GLU A 169 4.38 -2.45 3.14
CA GLU A 169 5.64 -2.66 2.42
C GLU A 169 5.37 -2.84 0.93
N MET A 170 5.42 -1.73 0.17
CA MET A 170 5.01 -1.71 -1.23
C MET A 170 5.90 -2.58 -2.10
N ILE A 171 7.18 -2.66 -1.77
CA ILE A 171 8.16 -3.55 -2.41
C ILE A 171 7.83 -5.05 -2.23
N MET A 172 6.94 -5.39 -1.29
CA MET A 172 6.46 -6.76 -1.08
C MET A 172 5.13 -7.00 -1.80
N ILE A 173 4.61 -6.03 -2.56
CA ILE A 173 3.42 -6.20 -3.39
C ILE A 173 3.87 -6.65 -4.78
N ASN A 174 3.53 -7.87 -5.16
CA ASN A 174 4.06 -8.54 -6.37
C ASN A 174 3.78 -7.85 -7.71
N VAL A 175 2.87 -6.88 -7.71
CA VAL A 175 2.47 -6.11 -8.89
C VAL A 175 3.10 -4.72 -8.90
N VAL A 176 3.77 -4.31 -7.83
CA VAL A 176 4.56 -3.07 -7.82
C VAL A 176 5.90 -3.39 -8.45
N GLU A 177 6.16 -2.74 -9.57
CA GLU A 177 7.37 -2.92 -10.38
C GLU A 177 8.49 -2.00 -9.92
N SER A 178 8.17 -0.72 -9.71
CA SER A 178 9.10 0.28 -9.19
C SER A 178 8.39 1.27 -8.26
N VAL A 179 9.18 1.87 -7.37
CA VAL A 179 8.76 2.98 -6.52
C VAL A 179 9.87 4.02 -6.53
N SER A 180 9.57 5.24 -6.97
CA SER A 180 10.53 6.34 -7.04
C SER A 180 10.00 7.58 -6.33
N ILE A 181 10.90 8.39 -5.75
CA ILE A 181 10.56 9.69 -5.17
C ILE A 181 10.86 10.78 -6.20
N CYS A 182 9.90 11.65 -6.46
CA CYS A 182 10.01 12.70 -7.48
C CYS A 182 10.08 14.09 -6.84
N TYR A 183 11.05 14.89 -7.30
CA TYR A 183 11.21 16.30 -6.92
C TYR A 183 10.14 17.17 -7.56
N GLU A 184 9.87 16.94 -8.83
CA GLU A 184 8.72 17.45 -9.56
C GLU A 184 8.22 16.36 -10.50
N PRO A 185 6.93 16.32 -10.81
CA PRO A 185 6.43 15.38 -11.79
C PRO A 185 6.93 15.74 -13.21
N SER A 186 7.80 14.92 -13.83
CA SER A 186 8.09 14.96 -15.27
C SER A 186 7.68 13.67 -16.02
N GLU A 187 7.40 13.77 -17.33
CA GLU A 187 7.12 12.59 -18.18
C GLU A 187 8.35 11.67 -18.31
N GLU A 188 9.57 12.20 -18.18
CA GLU A 188 10.81 11.43 -18.30
C GLU A 188 10.99 10.45 -17.14
N ASP A 189 10.64 10.87 -15.92
CA ASP A 189 10.64 9.99 -14.75
C ASP A 189 9.76 8.74 -14.96
N MET A 190 8.74 8.83 -15.81
CA MET A 190 7.74 7.78 -16.07
C MET A 190 8.04 6.84 -17.24
N LYS A 191 9.15 7.08 -17.96
CA LYS A 191 9.59 6.17 -19.03
C LYS A 191 10.28 4.97 -18.38
N ASP A 192 9.92 3.76 -18.81
CA ASP A 192 10.53 2.53 -18.32
C ASP A 192 12.06 2.57 -18.57
N ASP A 193 12.88 2.14 -17.60
CA ASP A 193 14.35 1.99 -17.68
C ASP A 193 14.79 0.87 -18.66
N ASP A 194 14.09 0.72 -19.79
CA ASP A 194 14.42 -0.24 -20.86
C ASP A 194 15.38 0.38 -21.91
N GLU A 195 15.87 1.60 -21.71
CA GLU A 195 17.02 2.10 -22.47
C GLU A 195 18.31 1.62 -21.80
N ASP A 196 18.93 0.63 -22.44
CA ASP A 196 20.30 0.19 -22.20
C ASP A 196 21.17 1.39 -21.76
N TYR A 197 21.80 1.28 -20.58
CA TYR A 197 22.89 2.15 -20.19
C TYR A 197 24.03 2.01 -21.22
N GLU A 198 23.95 2.73 -22.33
CA GLU A 198 25.10 3.00 -23.18
C GLU A 198 26.12 3.74 -22.31
N GLU A 199 27.31 3.16 -22.22
CA GLU A 199 28.47 3.73 -21.52
C GLU A 199 28.56 5.23 -21.79
N ILE A 200 28.53 6.04 -20.72
CA ILE A 200 28.97 7.44 -20.79
C ILE A 200 30.43 7.43 -21.24
N LYS A 201 30.63 7.61 -22.54
CA LYS A 201 31.89 8.09 -23.09
C LYS A 201 31.86 9.60 -22.95
N ASN A 202 32.62 10.09 -21.98
CA ASN A 202 33.12 11.44 -22.03
C ASN A 202 33.92 11.57 -23.34
N ASP A 203 33.52 12.49 -24.20
CA ASP A 203 34.44 13.41 -24.86
C ASP A 203 33.63 14.61 -25.38
N ASP A 204 34.20 15.78 -25.15
CA ASP A 204 33.68 17.13 -25.34
C ASP A 204 33.01 17.38 -26.70
N GLU A 205 31.87 18.07 -26.72
CA GLU A 205 31.56 19.13 -27.70
C GLU A 205 30.33 19.96 -27.26
N ASP A 206 30.48 21.28 -27.30
CA ASP A 206 29.48 22.29 -26.98
C ASP A 206 28.26 22.21 -27.94
N GLU A 207 27.10 21.81 -27.43
CA GLU A 207 25.80 22.18 -28.02
C GLU A 207 24.88 22.66 -26.90
N GLU A 208 24.47 23.93 -26.94
CA GLU A 208 23.34 24.44 -26.16
C GLU A 208 22.08 23.73 -26.67
N VAL A 209 21.69 22.65 -26.00
CA VAL A 209 20.36 22.07 -26.14
C VAL A 209 19.44 22.92 -25.25
N GLU A 210 18.60 23.73 -25.88
CA GLU A 210 17.44 24.32 -25.22
C GLU A 210 16.53 23.17 -24.75
N ASP A 211 16.67 22.78 -23.48
CA ASP A 211 15.80 21.85 -22.78
C ASP A 211 14.43 22.52 -22.54
N ASP A 212 13.63 22.61 -23.59
CA ASP A 212 12.18 22.87 -23.51
C ASP A 212 11.41 21.55 -23.66
N ILE A 213 11.75 20.55 -22.84
CA ILE A 213 10.94 19.33 -22.63
C ILE A 213 10.24 19.44 -21.28
N PHE A 214 9.57 20.58 -21.05
CA PHE A 214 8.61 20.74 -19.95
C PHE A 214 7.21 20.45 -20.49
N ASP A 215 6.92 19.17 -20.77
CA ASP A 215 5.55 18.73 -21.01
C ASP A 215 5.03 17.94 -19.80
N GLU A 216 3.91 18.45 -19.32
CA GLU A 216 3.31 18.21 -18.02
C GLU A 216 2.90 16.75 -17.83
N ILE A 217 3.29 16.10 -16.72
CA ILE A 217 2.60 14.87 -16.32
C ILE A 217 1.09 15.17 -16.28
N PRO A 218 0.25 14.38 -16.98
CA PRO A 218 -1.17 14.61 -16.97
C PRO A 218 -1.68 14.54 -15.52
N LYS A 219 -2.19 15.66 -14.99
CA LYS A 219 -2.80 15.76 -13.65
C LYS A 219 -3.89 14.70 -13.39
N GLU A 220 -4.40 14.08 -14.45
CA GLU A 220 -5.35 12.96 -14.41
C GLU A 220 -4.79 11.68 -13.76
N ASN A 221 -3.46 11.48 -13.72
CA ASN A 221 -2.84 10.32 -13.07
C ASN A 221 -2.42 10.57 -11.61
N ALA A 222 -2.69 11.77 -11.08
CA ALA A 222 -2.41 12.09 -9.69
C ALA A 222 -3.44 11.40 -8.78
N ILE A 223 -2.97 10.46 -7.97
CA ILE A 223 -3.76 9.67 -7.03
C ILE A 223 -3.29 10.03 -5.61
N ALA A 224 -4.22 10.27 -4.69
CA ALA A 224 -3.84 10.43 -3.29
C ALA A 224 -3.30 9.11 -2.75
N LEU A 225 -2.19 9.13 -2.01
CA LEU A 225 -1.51 7.90 -1.56
C LEU A 225 -2.42 6.95 -0.76
N ASN A 226 -3.41 7.50 -0.03
CA ASN A 226 -4.40 6.72 0.72
C ASN A 226 -5.46 6.04 -0.17
N GLU A 227 -5.63 6.48 -1.41
CA GLU A 227 -6.55 5.92 -2.41
C GLU A 227 -5.86 4.90 -3.31
N LEU A 228 -4.55 5.06 -3.54
CA LEU A 228 -3.74 4.21 -4.42
C LEU A 228 -3.92 2.72 -4.12
N GLY A 229 -3.93 2.35 -2.84
CA GLY A 229 -4.04 0.96 -2.44
C GLY A 229 -5.33 0.29 -2.93
N ALA A 230 -6.44 1.02 -2.97
CA ALA A 230 -7.70 0.47 -3.49
C ALA A 230 -7.63 0.24 -5.00
N ILE A 231 -7.03 1.18 -5.74
CA ILE A 231 -6.88 1.10 -7.20
C ILE A 231 -5.98 -0.08 -7.59
N ILE A 232 -4.85 -0.27 -6.89
CA ILE A 232 -3.95 -1.41 -7.10
C ILE A 232 -4.69 -2.73 -6.92
N VAL A 233 -5.49 -2.85 -5.86
CA VAL A 233 -6.26 -4.07 -5.57
C VAL A 233 -7.38 -4.31 -6.60
N GLU A 234 -8.06 -3.25 -7.06
CA GLU A 234 -9.11 -3.36 -8.06
C GLU A 234 -8.56 -3.82 -9.42
N LYS A 235 -7.38 -3.30 -9.82
CA LYS A 235 -6.73 -3.67 -11.08
C LYS A 235 -6.10 -5.06 -11.04
N PHE A 236 -5.36 -5.38 -9.98
CA PHE A 236 -4.51 -6.57 -9.93
C PHE A 236 -4.89 -7.59 -8.85
N GLY A 237 -6.13 -7.57 -8.38
CA GLY A 237 -6.58 -8.42 -7.28
C GLY A 237 -6.49 -9.93 -7.55
N LYS A 238 -6.16 -10.39 -8.76
CA LYS A 238 -5.85 -11.80 -9.06
C LYS A 238 -4.36 -12.09 -8.86
N GLU A 239 -3.52 -11.24 -9.40
CA GLU A 239 -2.05 -11.35 -9.48
C GLU A 239 -1.44 -11.15 -8.09
N ILE A 240 -1.99 -10.22 -7.31
CA ILE A 240 -1.62 -9.90 -5.93
C ILE A 240 -1.63 -11.10 -4.98
N LEU A 241 -2.55 -12.05 -5.18
CA LEU A 241 -2.70 -13.24 -4.34
C LEU A 241 -1.93 -14.46 -4.87
N SER A 242 -1.25 -14.32 -6.01
CA SER A 242 -0.39 -15.38 -6.52
C SER A 242 0.87 -15.46 -5.66
N ASN A 243 1.22 -16.67 -5.20
CA ASN A 243 2.39 -16.92 -4.32
C ASN A 243 3.75 -16.57 -4.97
N SER A 244 3.76 -16.09 -6.21
CA SER A 244 4.94 -15.60 -6.90
C SER A 244 5.24 -14.18 -6.46
N PHE A 245 5.95 -14.04 -5.35
CA PHE A 245 6.68 -12.82 -5.06
C PHE A 245 7.69 -12.58 -6.17
N ASN A 246 7.43 -11.57 -7.01
CA ASN A 246 8.48 -10.99 -7.83
C ASN A 246 9.46 -10.36 -6.84
N LYS A 247 10.60 -11.03 -6.65
CA LYS A 247 11.72 -10.44 -5.92
C LYS A 247 12.15 -9.23 -6.73
N PHE A 248 12.19 -8.05 -6.12
CA PHE A 248 13.12 -7.01 -6.53
C PHE A 248 14.52 -7.64 -6.55
N GLU A 249 15.02 -8.02 -7.72
CA GLU A 249 16.42 -8.35 -7.87
C GLU A 249 17.19 -7.03 -7.73
N SER A 250 18.03 -6.99 -6.69
CA SER A 250 18.98 -5.94 -6.34
C SER A 250 18.51 -4.81 -5.40
N TYR A 251 18.43 -5.14 -4.10
CA TYR A 251 19.26 -4.35 -3.18
C TYR A 251 20.72 -4.71 -3.47
N LYS A 252 21.38 -3.98 -4.38
CA LYS A 252 22.81 -3.72 -4.14
C LYS A 252 22.83 -2.70 -3.00
N GLN A 253 22.81 -3.20 -1.76
CA GLN A 253 23.56 -2.49 -0.73
C GLN A 253 24.98 -2.42 -1.26
N GLU A 254 25.37 -1.29 -1.85
CA GLU A 254 26.79 -0.99 -1.89
C GLU A 254 27.27 -1.04 -0.44
N PRO A 255 28.30 -1.85 -0.12
CA PRO A 255 28.84 -1.87 1.22
C PRO A 255 29.32 -0.47 1.58
N SER A 256 28.69 0.10 2.61
CA SER A 256 29.07 1.35 3.26
C SER A 256 30.59 1.47 3.45
N ALA A 257 31.20 2.46 2.80
CA ALA A 257 32.27 3.32 3.30
C ALA A 257 33.30 2.73 4.30
N ASN A 258 33.85 1.54 4.05
CA ASN A 258 34.98 1.01 4.84
C ASN A 258 36.22 0.64 4.01
N THR A 259 36.26 1.02 2.73
CA THR A 259 37.46 0.88 1.89
C THR A 259 38.26 2.18 1.74
N LEU A 260 37.86 3.28 2.41
CA LEU A 260 38.63 4.53 2.47
C LEU A 260 39.49 4.70 3.73
N ARG A 261 39.71 3.63 4.52
CA ARG A 261 40.75 3.62 5.54
C ARG A 261 41.44 2.26 5.62
N LYS A 262 42.47 2.08 4.80
CA LYS A 262 43.81 1.63 5.24
C LYS A 262 44.86 1.97 4.19
#